data_AF-A0A9E8Q6M4-F1
#
_entry.id   AF-A0A9E8Q6M4-F1
#
_cell.length_a   1.000
_cell.length_b   1.000
_cell.length_c   1.000
_cell.angle_alpha   90.00
_cell.angle_beta   90.00
_cell.angle_gamma   90.00
#
_symmetry.space_group_name_H-M   'P 1'
#
loop_
_entity.id
_entity.type
_entity.pdbx_description
1 polymer ?
#
loop_
_entity_poly.entity_id
_entity_poly.type
_entity_poly.pdbx_seq_one_letter_code
_entity_poly.pdbx_strand_id
1 'polypeptide(L)'
;MSVDARHPSCFEFEARLYVVPSWSGHGVVETRRSLGPEIRETSRGGAGVGRWATLGALVGGSFLGGVAATVWRVDGLWALSLIFVLGAAVGAVLAIGTRTIFQEGAGDQARGTAAPSPPEGPLPAVEVPWDVARAAPEDSTGDELVLWATLTSRYREAREALVAGGGEDDRFTDPREAGARIAEWESAYRTASRDYEPVARLLGFPLP
;
A
#
# COMPACT_ATOMS: atom_id res chain seq x y z
N MET A 1 2.82 -11.77 -26.31
CA MET A 1 3.52 -11.44 -25.05
C MET A 1 2.77 -10.29 -24.41
N SER A 2 2.82 -10.18 -23.09
CA SER A 2 2.13 -9.16 -22.30
C SER A 2 3.05 -7.96 -22.02
N VAL A 3 2.47 -6.80 -21.72
CA VAL A 3 3.23 -5.66 -21.19
C VAL A 3 3.72 -5.98 -19.78
N ASP A 4 5.00 -5.71 -19.52
CA ASP A 4 5.65 -5.88 -18.22
C ASP A 4 6.57 -4.68 -17.92
N ALA A 5 7.35 -4.77 -16.84
CA ALA A 5 8.29 -3.71 -16.42
C ALA A 5 9.45 -3.46 -17.41
N ARG A 6 9.58 -4.25 -18.49
CA ARG A 6 10.56 -4.01 -19.57
C ARG A 6 10.05 -3.02 -20.60
N HIS A 7 8.75 -2.69 -20.58
CA HIS A 7 8.17 -1.68 -21.44
C HIS A 7 8.83 -0.30 -21.16
N PRO A 8 9.23 0.48 -22.18
CA PRO A 8 10.04 1.69 -22.02
C PRO A 8 9.42 2.79 -21.16
N SER A 9 8.09 2.79 -21.03
CA SER A 9 7.34 3.75 -20.20
C SER A 9 6.99 3.20 -18.81
N CYS A 10 7.35 1.96 -18.48
CA CYS A 10 6.90 1.28 -17.28
C CYS A 10 8.04 0.96 -16.32
N PHE A 11 7.69 0.79 -15.05
CA PHE A 11 8.59 0.27 -14.02
C PHE A 11 7.81 -0.44 -12.92
N GLU A 12 8.48 -1.34 -12.21
CA GLU A 12 7.92 -2.00 -11.04
C GLU A 12 8.38 -1.31 -9.75
N PHE A 13 7.43 -1.11 -8.84
CA PHE A 13 7.68 -0.61 -7.49
C PHE A 13 6.72 -1.31 -6.52
N GLU A 14 7.23 -1.88 -5.43
CA GLU A 14 6.45 -2.63 -4.43
C GLU A 14 5.51 -3.72 -5.03
N ALA A 15 6.00 -4.50 -5.99
CA ALA A 15 5.24 -5.54 -6.71
C ALA A 15 4.04 -5.02 -7.53
N ARG A 16 3.97 -3.70 -7.76
CA ARG A 16 2.97 -3.05 -8.62
C ARG A 16 3.65 -2.50 -9.87
N LEU A 17 2.95 -2.56 -10.99
CA LEU A 17 3.41 -1.97 -12.24
C LEU A 17 2.95 -0.52 -12.30
N TYR A 18 3.87 0.38 -12.60
CA TYR A 18 3.60 1.79 -12.84
C TYR A 18 3.98 2.16 -14.26
N VAL A 19 3.24 3.11 -14.84
CA VAL A 19 3.53 3.74 -16.11
C VAL A 19 3.74 5.23 -15.90
N VAL A 20 4.76 5.78 -16.56
CA VAL A 20 5.02 7.22 -16.60
C VAL A 20 4.28 7.80 -17.80
N PRO A 21 3.31 8.71 -17.59
CA PRO A 21 2.59 9.32 -18.70
C PRO A 21 3.51 10.17 -19.57
N SER A 22 3.32 10.15 -20.90
CA SER A 22 4.21 10.87 -21.82
C SER A 22 4.16 12.40 -21.62
N TRP A 23 3.01 12.92 -21.21
CA TRP A 23 2.77 14.33 -20.92
C TRP A 23 3.45 14.82 -19.64
N SER A 24 3.99 13.92 -18.80
CA SER A 24 4.65 14.29 -17.54
C SER A 24 5.99 14.97 -17.75
N GLY A 25 6.65 14.77 -18.91
CA GLY A 25 8.00 15.27 -19.17
C GLY A 25 9.10 14.62 -18.34
N HIS A 26 8.79 13.59 -17.54
CA HIS A 26 9.72 12.89 -16.67
C HIS A 26 10.12 11.52 -17.22
N GLY A 27 11.33 11.08 -16.90
CA GLY A 27 11.80 9.75 -17.25
C GLY A 27 11.36 8.68 -16.25
N VAL A 28 11.34 7.41 -16.68
CA VAL A 28 11.05 6.25 -15.80
C VAL A 28 12.00 6.18 -14.60
N VAL A 29 13.30 6.38 -14.82
CA VAL A 29 14.31 6.31 -13.75
C VAL A 29 14.14 7.44 -12.74
N GLU A 30 13.82 8.64 -13.21
CA GLU A 30 13.58 9.82 -12.38
C GLU A 30 12.30 9.63 -11.54
N THR A 31 11.23 9.16 -12.17
CA THR A 31 9.94 8.90 -11.52
C THR A 31 10.01 7.76 -10.51
N ARG A 32 10.73 6.68 -10.83
CA ARG A 32 10.98 5.60 -9.87
C ARG A 32 11.77 6.08 -8.65
N ARG A 33 12.73 6.99 -8.85
CA ARG A 33 13.54 7.54 -7.76
C ARG A 33 12.73 8.48 -6.86
N SER A 34 11.80 9.25 -7.43
CA SER A 34 10.95 10.17 -6.65
C SER A 34 9.90 9.46 -5.81
N LEU A 35 9.49 8.25 -6.19
CA LEU A 35 8.64 7.41 -5.35
C LEU A 35 9.33 6.96 -4.06
N GLY A 36 10.68 6.97 -4.02
CA GLY A 36 11.49 6.77 -2.80
C GLY A 36 11.14 5.51 -2.00
N PRO A 37 11.74 5.27 -0.82
CA PRO A 37 11.15 4.39 0.16
C PRO A 37 10.07 5.19 0.90
N GLU A 38 8.97 5.54 0.23
CA GLU A 38 7.79 6.03 0.95
C GLU A 38 7.25 4.84 1.75
N ILE A 39 7.65 4.75 3.03
CA ILE A 39 6.94 4.01 4.06
C ILE A 39 5.57 4.69 4.18
N ARG A 40 4.68 4.43 3.23
CA ARG A 40 3.31 4.92 3.25
C ARG A 40 2.45 3.82 3.81
N GLU A 41 2.30 3.87 5.13
CA GLU A 41 1.19 3.27 5.86
C GLU A 41 -0.14 3.85 5.34
N THR A 42 -0.59 3.39 4.18
CA THR A 42 -1.95 3.65 3.70
C THR A 42 -2.51 2.41 3.01
N SER A 43 -2.79 1.38 3.81
CA SER A 43 -4.04 0.60 3.77
C SER A 43 -3.99 -0.59 4.73
N ARG A 44 -5.01 -0.67 5.60
CA ARG A 44 -5.55 -1.88 6.26
C ARG A 44 -4.60 -3.06 6.47
N GLY A 45 -4.15 -3.26 7.71
CA GLY A 45 -3.71 -4.57 8.19
C GLY A 45 -2.58 -4.52 9.20
N GLY A 46 -2.88 -4.13 10.43
CA GLY A 46 -1.94 -4.27 11.55
C GLY A 46 -1.54 -5.74 11.77
N ALA A 47 -0.38 -6.15 11.25
CA ALA A 47 0.22 -7.45 11.58
C ALA A 47 1.74 -7.54 11.42
N GLY A 48 2.40 -6.58 10.75
CA GLY A 48 3.86 -6.61 10.51
C GLY A 48 4.70 -6.13 11.70
N VAL A 49 4.40 -4.94 12.22
CA VAL A 49 5.07 -4.37 13.41
C VAL A 49 4.74 -5.19 14.66
N GLY A 50 3.52 -5.72 14.74
CA GLY A 50 3.04 -6.55 15.84
C GLY A 50 3.87 -7.82 16.04
N ARG A 51 4.37 -8.47 14.97
CA ARG A 51 5.15 -9.72 15.10
C ARG A 51 6.53 -9.53 15.73
N TRP A 52 7.21 -8.43 15.43
CA TRP A 52 8.53 -8.15 16.02
C TRP A 52 8.43 -7.59 17.44
N ALA A 53 7.43 -6.73 17.68
CA ALA A 53 7.12 -6.24 19.02
C ALA A 53 6.68 -7.38 19.95
N THR A 54 5.87 -8.33 19.48
CA THR A 54 5.46 -9.51 20.27
C THR A 54 6.63 -10.46 20.54
N LEU A 55 7.54 -10.67 19.58
CA LEU A 55 8.76 -11.44 19.81
C LEU A 55 9.65 -10.79 20.87
N GLY A 56 9.89 -9.47 20.74
CA GLY A 56 10.64 -8.69 21.73
C GLY A 56 10.00 -8.72 23.12
N ALA A 57 8.67 -8.61 23.18
CA ALA A 57 7.90 -8.69 24.40
C ALA A 57 8.00 -10.05 25.08
N LEU A 58 7.86 -11.13 24.33
CA LEU A 58 7.98 -12.50 24.86
C LEU A 58 9.38 -12.75 25.41
N VAL A 59 10.42 -12.35 24.68
CA VAL A 59 11.81 -12.54 25.11
C VAL A 59 12.13 -11.69 26.35
N GLY A 60 11.82 -10.39 26.31
CA GLY A 60 12.10 -9.47 27.42
C GLY A 60 11.32 -9.80 28.70
N GLY A 61 10.04 -10.14 28.56
CA GLY A 61 9.20 -10.56 29.67
C GLY A 61 9.66 -11.88 30.28
N SER A 62 9.95 -12.89 29.46
CA SER A 62 10.41 -14.20 29.94
C SER A 62 11.78 -14.11 30.62
N PHE A 63 12.68 -13.26 30.10
CA PHE A 63 13.98 -13.03 30.71
C PHE A 63 13.85 -12.40 32.11
N LEU A 64 13.13 -11.28 32.22
CA LEU A 64 12.97 -10.58 33.51
C LEU A 64 12.13 -11.37 34.51
N GLY A 65 11.08 -12.05 34.05
CA GLY A 65 10.29 -12.96 34.87
C GLY A 65 11.11 -14.15 35.39
N GLY A 66 11.97 -14.73 34.53
CA GLY A 66 12.89 -15.80 34.92
C GLY A 66 13.89 -15.35 35.98
N VAL A 67 14.57 -14.21 35.77
CA VAL A 67 15.52 -13.66 36.74
C VAL A 67 14.85 -13.33 38.08
N ALA A 68 13.66 -12.74 38.05
CA ALA A 68 12.92 -12.42 39.27
C ALA A 68 12.54 -13.67 40.08
N ALA A 69 12.14 -14.75 39.40
CA ALA A 69 11.79 -16.01 40.05
C ALA A 69 13.02 -16.77 40.56
N THR A 70 14.08 -16.89 39.76
CA THR A 70 15.21 -17.78 40.07
C THR A 70 16.31 -17.10 40.89
N VAL A 71 16.56 -15.81 40.66
CA VAL A 71 17.66 -15.07 41.29
C VAL A 71 17.15 -14.23 42.45
N TRP A 72 16.06 -13.50 42.25
CA TRP A 72 15.50 -12.62 43.28
C TRP A 72 14.48 -13.29 44.20
N ARG A 73 14.11 -14.56 43.91
CA ARG A 73 13.15 -15.37 44.68
C ARG A 73 11.88 -14.59 45.03
N VAL A 74 11.32 -13.90 44.04
CA VAL A 74 10.05 -13.20 44.21
C VAL A 74 8.93 -14.24 44.16
N ASP A 75 8.35 -14.57 45.31
CA ASP A 75 7.30 -15.61 45.42
C ASP A 75 5.88 -15.06 45.16
N GLY A 76 5.74 -13.74 45.06
CA GLY A 76 4.45 -13.08 44.82
C GLY A 76 4.06 -13.13 43.34
N LEU A 77 3.01 -13.88 43.01
CA LEU A 77 2.46 -13.99 41.64
C LEU A 77 2.14 -12.62 41.01
N TRP A 78 1.68 -11.66 41.83
CA TRP A 78 1.39 -10.31 41.36
C TRP A 78 2.66 -9.51 41.00
N ALA A 79 3.71 -9.63 41.82
CA ALA A 79 4.98 -8.97 41.58
C ALA A 79 5.70 -9.57 40.35
N LEU A 80 5.66 -10.90 40.19
CA LEU A 80 6.17 -11.59 39.00
C LEU A 80 5.46 -11.14 37.72
N SER A 81 4.14 -10.97 37.78
CA SER A 81 3.34 -10.50 36.64
C SER A 81 3.73 -9.08 36.23
N LEU A 82 3.91 -8.17 37.20
CA LEU A 82 4.34 -6.79 36.92
C LEU A 82 5.74 -6.73 36.34
N ILE A 83 6.68 -7.54 36.86
CA ILE A 83 8.05 -7.59 36.35
C ILE A 83 8.08 -8.16 34.92
N PHE A 84 7.28 -9.19 34.64
CA PHE A 84 7.13 -9.73 33.30
C PHE A 84 6.58 -8.68 32.33
N VAL A 85 5.53 -7.95 32.71
CA VAL A 85 4.93 -6.91 31.86
C VAL A 85 5.92 -5.78 31.58
N LEU A 86 6.70 -5.36 32.59
CA LEU A 86 7.73 -4.35 32.41
C LEU A 86 8.83 -4.82 31.46
N GLY A 87 9.29 -6.07 31.62
CA GLY A 87 10.27 -6.66 30.72
C GLY A 87 9.77 -6.85 29.30
N ALA A 88 8.49 -7.19 29.15
CA ALA A 88 7.84 -7.30 27.86
C ALA A 88 7.75 -5.93 27.14
N ALA A 89 7.42 -4.87 27.87
CA ALA A 89 7.39 -3.52 27.32
C ALA A 89 8.78 -3.07 26.85
N VAL A 90 9.82 -3.26 27.67
CA VAL A 90 11.20 -2.90 27.32
C VAL A 90 11.70 -3.72 26.12
N GLY A 91 11.44 -5.03 26.12
CA GLY A 91 11.84 -5.93 25.03
C GLY A 91 11.17 -5.59 23.70
N ALA A 92 9.89 -5.18 23.72
CA ALA A 92 9.18 -4.71 22.54
C ALA A 92 9.80 -3.44 21.95
N VAL A 93 10.09 -2.44 22.80
CA VAL A 93 10.71 -1.17 22.38
C VAL A 93 12.10 -1.40 21.80
N LEU A 94 12.92 -2.26 22.43
CA LEU A 94 14.25 -2.58 21.92
C LEU A 94 14.22 -3.30 20.57
N ALA A 95 13.29 -4.25 20.40
CA ALA A 95 13.14 -4.98 19.13
C ALA A 95 12.71 -4.04 17.99
N ILE A 96 11.89 -3.04 18.28
CA ILE A 96 11.52 -2.00 17.32
C ILE A 96 12.74 -1.11 17.00
N GLY A 97 13.47 -0.63 18.02
CA GLY A 97 14.61 0.27 17.83
C GLY A 97 15.86 -0.37 17.20
N THR A 98 16.08 -1.67 17.39
CA THR A 98 17.20 -2.37 16.72
C THR A 98 16.94 -2.57 15.24
N ARG A 99 15.69 -2.82 14.84
CA ARG A 99 15.31 -2.92 13.42
C ARG A 99 15.59 -1.63 12.66
N THR A 100 15.31 -0.46 13.26
CA THR A 100 15.54 0.84 12.60
C THR A 100 17.03 1.07 12.34
N ILE A 101 17.89 0.76 13.31
CA ILE A 101 19.35 0.97 13.21
C ILE A 101 19.99 0.06 12.15
N PHE A 102 19.61 -1.22 12.07
CA PHE A 102 20.19 -2.14 11.08
C PHE A 102 19.65 -1.96 9.65
N GLN A 103 18.52 -1.27 9.47
CA GLN A 103 18.04 -0.87 8.14
C GLN A 103 18.70 0.42 7.63
N GLU A 104 19.13 1.31 8.53
CA GLU A 104 19.92 2.51 8.19
C GLU A 104 21.41 2.21 7.89
N GLY A 105 21.97 1.14 8.47
CA GLY A 105 23.39 0.79 8.32
C GLY A 105 23.81 0.10 7.00
N ALA A 106 22.88 -0.23 6.10
CA ALA A 106 23.18 -0.91 4.84
C ALA A 106 23.30 0.03 3.62
N GLY A 107 23.17 1.36 3.82
CA GLY A 107 23.13 2.35 2.75
C GLY A 107 24.31 3.32 2.68
N ASP A 108 25.35 3.16 3.51
CA ASP A 108 26.46 4.13 3.56
C ASP A 108 27.61 3.71 2.63
N GLN A 109 27.40 3.88 1.32
CA GLN A 109 28.50 3.98 0.35
C GLN A 109 28.07 4.66 -0.96
N ALA A 110 28.19 6.00 -0.99
CA ALA A 110 28.91 6.76 -2.03
C ALA A 110 28.59 8.25 -1.92
N ARG A 111 29.46 9.01 -1.24
CA ARG A 111 29.59 10.46 -1.45
C ARG A 111 30.13 10.69 -2.86
N GLY A 112 29.38 11.40 -3.70
CA GLY A 112 29.88 11.86 -4.99
C GLY A 112 28.86 12.64 -5.79
N THR A 113 29.07 13.95 -5.89
CA THR A 113 28.51 14.93 -6.84
C THR A 113 27.04 15.34 -6.68
N ALA A 114 26.87 16.66 -6.54
CA ALA A 114 25.63 17.39 -6.42
C ALA A 114 24.64 17.09 -7.55
N ALA A 115 23.50 16.51 -7.21
CA ALA A 115 22.31 16.50 -8.05
C ALA A 115 21.37 17.63 -7.59
N PRO A 116 20.61 18.27 -8.50
CA PRO A 116 19.62 19.28 -8.14
C PRO A 116 18.63 18.66 -7.15
N SER A 117 18.19 19.47 -6.18
CA SER A 117 17.25 19.07 -5.13
C SER A 117 16.14 18.19 -5.70
N PRO A 118 15.88 16.99 -5.12
CA PRO A 118 14.80 16.15 -5.60
C PRO A 118 13.47 16.94 -5.53
N PRO A 119 12.56 16.73 -6.49
CA PRO A 119 11.23 17.35 -6.45
C PRO A 119 10.56 17.05 -5.09
N GLU A 120 9.86 18.04 -4.53
CA GLU A 120 9.23 18.00 -3.19
C GLU A 120 8.05 17.00 -3.06
N GLY A 121 7.97 15.97 -3.91
CA GLY A 121 6.93 14.95 -3.89
C GLY A 121 7.10 13.90 -4.97
N PRO A 122 6.27 12.84 -4.94
CA PRO A 122 6.29 11.81 -5.96
C PRO A 122 5.96 12.41 -7.33
N LEU A 123 6.75 12.05 -8.34
CA LEU A 123 6.49 12.46 -9.72
C LEU A 123 5.28 11.72 -10.30
N PRO A 124 4.60 12.26 -11.33
CA PRO A 124 3.40 11.64 -11.90
C PRO A 124 3.66 10.22 -12.40
N ALA A 125 2.99 9.24 -11.78
CA ALA A 125 2.98 7.85 -12.18
C ALA A 125 1.56 7.29 -12.00
N VAL A 126 1.14 6.42 -12.93
CA VAL A 126 -0.16 5.74 -12.87
C VAL A 126 0.10 4.26 -12.65
N GLU A 127 -0.57 3.68 -11.67
CA GLU A 127 -0.54 2.23 -11.48
C GLU A 127 -1.33 1.54 -12.59
N VAL A 128 -0.73 0.52 -13.19
CA VAL A 128 -1.36 -0.36 -14.17
C VAL A 128 -1.68 -1.69 -13.49
N PRO A 129 -2.96 -2.05 -13.31
CA PRO A 129 -3.32 -3.35 -12.81
C PRO A 129 -2.69 -4.47 -13.64
N TRP A 130 -2.11 -5.49 -12.99
CA TRP A 130 -1.39 -6.56 -13.68
C TRP A 130 -2.23 -7.34 -14.69
N ASP A 131 -3.54 -7.41 -14.51
CA ASP A 131 -4.45 -7.99 -15.50
C ASP A 131 -4.61 -7.10 -16.74
N VAL A 132 -4.68 -5.77 -16.59
CA VAL A 132 -4.63 -4.80 -17.71
C VAL A 132 -3.31 -4.94 -18.47
N ALA A 133 -2.18 -4.96 -17.77
CA ALA A 133 -0.86 -5.13 -18.39
C ALA A 133 -0.74 -6.47 -19.15
N ARG A 134 -1.34 -7.54 -18.60
CA ARG A 134 -1.34 -8.86 -19.23
C ARG A 134 -2.21 -8.97 -20.47
N ALA A 135 -3.31 -8.23 -20.51
CA ALA A 135 -4.24 -8.21 -21.64
C ALA A 135 -3.84 -7.21 -22.73
N ALA A 136 -3.00 -6.22 -22.41
CA ALA A 136 -2.55 -5.19 -23.33
C ALA A 136 -1.72 -5.78 -24.50
N PRO A 137 -1.93 -5.29 -25.74
CA PRO A 137 -1.04 -5.55 -26.87
C PRO A 137 0.42 -5.15 -26.60
N GLU A 138 1.38 -5.82 -27.23
CA GLU A 138 2.81 -5.56 -27.04
C GLU A 138 3.25 -4.17 -27.52
N ASP A 139 2.57 -3.62 -28.52
CA ASP A 139 2.83 -2.32 -29.13
C ASP A 139 2.06 -1.17 -28.45
N SER A 140 1.39 -1.46 -27.33
CA SER A 140 0.66 -0.46 -26.55
C SER A 140 1.61 0.62 -26.05
N THR A 141 1.24 1.87 -26.26
CA THR A 141 1.96 3.02 -25.75
C THR A 141 1.72 3.22 -24.25
N GLY A 142 2.61 3.98 -23.59
CA GLY A 142 2.43 4.34 -22.19
C GLY A 142 1.10 5.06 -21.91
N ASP A 143 0.64 5.92 -22.82
CA ASP A 143 -0.60 6.67 -22.65
C ASP A 143 -1.85 5.80 -22.84
N GLU A 144 -1.80 4.81 -23.73
CA GLU A 144 -2.86 3.80 -23.85
C GLU A 144 -2.98 2.98 -22.57
N LEU A 145 -1.85 2.58 -21.97
CA LEU A 145 -1.83 1.88 -20.68
C LEU A 145 -2.41 2.76 -19.55
N VAL A 146 -2.04 4.05 -19.51
CA VAL A 146 -2.62 5.03 -18.57
C VAL A 146 -4.13 5.10 -18.74
N LEU A 147 -4.61 5.23 -19.97
CA LEU A 147 -6.03 5.35 -20.28
C LEU A 147 -6.79 4.10 -19.83
N TRP A 148 -6.33 2.91 -20.24
CA TRP A 148 -7.01 1.65 -19.91
C TRP A 148 -6.98 1.36 -18.41
N ALA A 149 -5.86 1.61 -17.74
CA ALA A 149 -5.74 1.47 -16.29
C ALA A 149 -6.72 2.40 -15.57
N THR A 150 -6.78 3.67 -15.96
CA THR A 150 -7.67 4.67 -15.35
C THR A 150 -9.14 4.30 -15.51
N LEU A 151 -9.55 3.92 -16.73
CA LEU A 151 -10.93 3.54 -17.01
C LEU A 151 -11.34 2.25 -16.31
N THR A 152 -10.43 1.27 -16.24
CA THR A 152 -10.66 0.01 -15.54
C THR A 152 -10.78 0.21 -14.03
N SER A 153 -9.89 0.99 -13.41
CA SER A 153 -9.93 1.29 -11.98
C SER A 153 -11.19 2.09 -11.62
N ARG A 154 -11.54 3.12 -12.41
CA ARG A 154 -12.76 3.91 -12.20
C ARG A 154 -14.02 3.06 -12.28
N TYR A 155 -14.09 2.09 -13.20
CA TYR A 155 -15.21 1.15 -13.26
C TYR A 155 -15.26 0.24 -12.03
N ARG A 156 -14.12 -0.30 -11.59
CA ARG A 156 -14.05 -1.16 -10.38
C ARG A 156 -14.48 -0.40 -9.13
N GLU A 157 -13.96 0.80 -8.93
CA GLU A 157 -14.33 1.68 -7.82
C GLU A 157 -15.81 2.04 -7.84
N ALA A 158 -16.36 2.41 -8.99
CA ALA A 158 -17.78 2.74 -9.10
C ALA A 158 -18.68 1.52 -8.84
N ARG A 159 -18.25 0.33 -9.29
CA ARG A 159 -18.96 -0.93 -9.03
C ARG A 159 -18.90 -1.30 -7.55
N GLU A 160 -17.73 -1.18 -6.93
CA GLU A 160 -17.53 -1.44 -5.50
C GLU A 160 -18.34 -0.47 -4.65
N ALA A 161 -18.36 0.83 -4.99
CA ALA A 161 -19.17 1.83 -4.30
C ALA A 161 -20.68 1.52 -4.42
N LEU A 162 -21.15 1.09 -5.59
CA LEU A 162 -22.55 0.69 -5.78
C LEU A 162 -22.92 -0.55 -4.95
N VAL A 163 -22.01 -1.53 -4.83
CA VAL A 163 -22.24 -2.76 -4.04
C VAL A 163 -22.13 -2.50 -2.54
N ALA A 164 -21.09 -1.78 -2.10
CA ALA A 164 -20.84 -1.47 -0.70
C ALA A 164 -21.84 -0.46 -0.14
N GLY A 165 -22.30 0.47 -0.98
CA GLY A 165 -23.31 1.46 -0.67
C GLY A 165 -24.68 0.89 -0.26
N GLY A 166 -24.92 -0.39 -0.52
CA GLY A 166 -26.11 -1.11 -0.05
C GLY A 166 -25.94 -1.82 1.31
N GLY A 167 -24.76 -1.78 1.92
CA GLY A 167 -24.41 -2.63 3.08
C GLY A 167 -23.96 -1.90 4.35
N GLU A 168 -23.73 -0.59 4.32
CA GLU A 168 -23.32 0.17 5.51
C GLU A 168 -24.54 0.59 6.34
N ASP A 169 -24.44 0.40 7.66
CA ASP A 169 -25.53 0.38 8.65
C ASP A 169 -26.27 1.73 8.74
N ASP A 170 -27.22 1.92 7.82
CA ASP A 170 -28.01 3.14 7.54
C ASP A 170 -29.06 3.47 8.62
N ARG A 171 -28.84 3.06 9.88
CA ARG A 171 -29.83 3.29 10.97
C ARG A 171 -29.92 4.74 11.42
N PHE A 172 -28.98 5.59 11.01
CA PHE A 172 -28.90 7.00 11.41
C PHE A 172 -28.81 8.00 10.24
N THR A 173 -28.90 7.52 8.99
CA THR A 173 -28.84 8.40 7.81
C THR A 173 -30.26 8.82 7.41
N ASP A 174 -30.45 10.11 7.08
CA ASP A 174 -31.73 10.60 6.53
C ASP A 174 -32.02 9.82 5.23
N PRO A 175 -33.21 9.19 5.10
CA PRO A 175 -33.61 8.48 3.87
C PRO A 175 -33.46 9.32 2.59
N ARG A 176 -33.56 10.65 2.67
CA ARG A 176 -33.35 11.55 1.53
C ARG A 176 -31.87 11.66 1.14
N GLU A 177 -30.98 11.72 2.12
CA GLU A 177 -29.53 11.75 1.90
C GLU A 177 -29.03 10.41 1.38
N ALA A 178 -29.56 9.30 1.92
CA ALA A 178 -29.31 7.97 1.41
C ALA A 178 -29.76 7.83 -0.06
N GLY A 179 -30.97 8.31 -0.38
CA GLY A 179 -31.49 8.31 -1.76
C GLY A 179 -30.67 9.14 -2.74
N ALA A 180 -30.22 10.33 -2.34
CA ALA A 180 -29.36 11.18 -3.17
C ALA A 180 -27.99 10.53 -3.44
N ARG A 181 -27.39 9.92 -2.42
CA ARG A 181 -26.10 9.22 -2.50
C ARG A 181 -26.19 7.96 -3.38
N ILE A 182 -27.28 7.20 -3.28
CA ILE A 182 -27.53 6.06 -4.18
C ILE A 182 -27.65 6.53 -5.63
N ALA A 183 -28.41 7.60 -5.89
CA ALA A 183 -28.56 8.15 -7.24
C ALA A 183 -27.22 8.64 -7.82
N GLU A 184 -26.37 9.22 -6.98
CA GLU A 184 -25.00 9.62 -7.35
C GLU A 184 -24.16 8.40 -7.74
N TRP A 185 -24.11 7.35 -6.91
CA TRP A 185 -23.37 6.13 -7.23
C TRP A 185 -23.89 5.42 -8.48
N GLU A 186 -25.19 5.35 -8.68
CA GLU A 186 -25.78 4.79 -9.90
C GLU A 186 -25.41 5.60 -11.14
N SER A 187 -25.33 6.93 -11.01
CA SER A 187 -24.92 7.80 -12.12
C SER A 187 -23.43 7.65 -12.44
N ALA A 188 -22.59 7.55 -11.41
CA ALA A 188 -21.16 7.32 -11.52
C ALA A 188 -20.87 5.95 -12.15
N TYR A 189 -21.56 4.90 -11.69
CA TYR A 189 -21.48 3.56 -12.25
C TYR A 189 -21.89 3.53 -13.72
N ARG A 190 -23.02 4.15 -14.09
CA ARG A 190 -23.47 4.21 -15.49
C ARG A 190 -22.46 4.91 -16.39
N THR A 191 -21.85 5.98 -15.91
CA THR A 191 -20.82 6.72 -16.66
C THR A 191 -19.57 5.88 -16.81
N ALA A 192 -19.04 5.35 -15.71
CA ALA A 192 -17.85 4.51 -15.72
C ALA A 192 -18.03 3.25 -16.56
N SER A 193 -19.22 2.64 -16.56
CA SER A 193 -19.54 1.46 -17.39
C SER A 193 -19.47 1.77 -18.88
N ARG A 194 -20.02 2.91 -19.32
CA ARG A 194 -19.95 3.33 -20.74
C ARG A 194 -18.52 3.62 -21.17
N ASP A 195 -17.73 4.25 -20.30
CA ASP A 195 -16.34 4.59 -20.59
C ASP A 195 -15.45 3.32 -20.60
N TYR A 196 -15.75 2.34 -19.75
CA TYR A 196 -15.01 1.08 -19.64
C TYR A 196 -15.34 0.07 -20.75
N GLU A 197 -16.56 0.05 -21.27
CA GLU A 197 -17.01 -0.94 -22.25
C GLU A 197 -16.08 -1.11 -23.47
N PRO A 198 -15.58 -0.03 -24.13
CA PRO A 198 -14.62 -0.17 -25.22
C PRO A 198 -13.29 -0.83 -24.79
N VAL A 199 -12.80 -0.48 -23.60
CA VAL A 199 -11.58 -1.07 -23.02
C VAL A 199 -11.79 -2.55 -22.71
N ALA A 200 -12.95 -2.90 -22.14
CA ALA A 200 -13.30 -4.27 -21.84
C ALA A 200 -13.34 -5.14 -23.09
N ARG A 201 -13.95 -4.65 -24.18
CA ARG A 201 -13.97 -5.36 -25.47
C ARG A 201 -12.58 -5.52 -26.06
N LEU A 202 -11.75 -4.47 -26.00
CA LEU A 202 -10.39 -4.48 -26.53
C LEU A 202 -9.48 -5.48 -25.79
N LEU A 203 -9.54 -5.46 -24.45
CA LEU A 203 -8.68 -6.26 -23.59
C LEU A 203 -9.27 -7.64 -23.24
N GLY A 204 -10.48 -7.96 -23.73
CA GLY A 204 -11.15 -9.23 -23.48
C GLY A 204 -11.63 -9.41 -22.03
N PHE A 205 -11.94 -8.32 -21.33
CA PHE A 205 -12.51 -8.37 -19.99
C PHE A 205 -14.03 -8.53 -19.99
N PRO A 206 -14.64 -8.93 -18.85
CA PRO A 206 -16.09 -8.96 -18.71
C PRO A 206 -16.71 -7.59 -19.01
N LEU A 207 -17.77 -7.62 -19.81
CA LEU A 207 -18.60 -6.44 -20.09
C LEU A 207 -19.45 -6.08 -18.86
N PRO A 208 -19.73 -4.78 -18.66
CA PRO A 208 -20.49 -4.27 -17.51
C PRO A 208 -21.98 -4.67 -17.50
#